data_AF-A0A971NGH4-F1
#
_entry.id   AF-A0A971NGH4-F1
#
_cell.length_a   1.000
_cell.length_b   1.000
_cell.length_c   1.000
_cell.angle_alpha   90.00
_cell.angle_beta   90.00
_cell.angle_gamma   90.00
#
_symmetry.space_group_name_H-M   'P 1'
#
loop_
_entity.id
_entity.type
_entity.pdbx_description
1 polymer ?
#
loop_
_entity_poly.entity_id
_entity_poly.type
_entity_poly.pdbx_seq_one_letter_code
_entity_poly.pdbx_strand_id
1 'polypeptide(L)'
;LGALFGKEERAQELIDFYTSHVETVYNKVAEILKTKERPTVYIEGAYKSPEEYGNSYPNDFMWGGMCYNVGAYSIATDVLKESSAGALEAEYVLSSNPDKIIFTGSYWPAAPKSIRMGFQASEEQTRELISAYLDRPGWRELDAVKNGEVYVVHHSIGREMFDCASMEALAKIVFPDEFADLDPTATLREYYNTFLPYDLAGLWYMKY
;
A
#
# COMPACT_ATOMS: atom_id res chain seq x y z
N LEU A 1 18.87 18.43 2.78
CA LEU A 1 17.91 19.51 2.41
C LEU A 1 17.82 20.58 3.51
N GLY A 2 17.52 20.23 4.77
CA GLY A 2 17.45 21.19 5.88
C GLY A 2 18.63 22.17 5.96
N ALA A 3 19.86 21.65 6.03
CA ALA A 3 21.07 22.48 6.04
C ALA A 3 21.23 23.40 4.81
N LEU A 4 20.84 22.93 3.63
CA LEU A 4 20.93 23.72 2.40
C LEU A 4 20.00 24.95 2.43
N PHE A 5 18.86 24.84 3.14
CA PHE A 5 17.86 25.90 3.24
C PHE A 5 17.92 26.66 4.58
N GLY A 6 18.87 26.37 5.46
CA GLY A 6 18.93 26.94 6.82
C GLY A 6 17.70 26.59 7.65
N LYS A 7 17.23 25.34 7.53
CA LYS A 7 16.04 24.78 8.19
C LYS A 7 16.38 23.48 8.93
N GLU A 8 17.51 23.45 9.63
CA GLU A 8 18.02 22.28 10.33
C GLU A 8 17.07 21.81 11.43
N GLU A 9 16.60 22.71 12.29
CA GLU A 9 15.65 22.36 13.36
C GLU A 9 14.37 21.74 12.80
N ARG A 10 13.81 22.35 11.75
CA ARG A 10 12.62 21.85 11.08
C ARG A 10 12.84 20.51 10.39
N ALA A 11 14.03 20.30 9.82
CA ALA A 11 14.40 19.01 9.25
C ALA A 11 14.55 17.94 10.34
N GLN A 12 15.06 18.31 11.52
CA GLN A 12 15.17 17.40 12.65
C GLN A 12 13.80 16.96 13.17
N GLU A 13 12.85 17.89 13.32
CA GLU A 13 11.45 17.54 13.67
C GLU A 13 10.85 16.49 12.71
N LEU A 14 11.07 16.67 11.41
CA LEU A 14 10.60 15.73 10.39
C LEU A 14 11.33 14.38 10.46
N ILE A 15 12.64 14.37 10.71
CA ILE A 15 13.42 13.14 10.88
C ILE A 15 12.92 12.37 12.10
N ASP A 16 12.67 13.05 13.22
CA ASP A 16 12.22 12.43 14.47
C ASP A 16 10.80 11.87 14.31
N PHE A 17 9.90 12.64 13.70
CA PHE A 17 8.56 12.17 13.33
C PHE A 17 8.66 10.89 12.50
N TYR A 18 9.36 10.94 11.36
CA TYR A 18 9.46 9.81 10.45
C TYR A 18 10.08 8.56 11.10
N THR A 19 11.23 8.74 11.75
CA THR A 19 11.99 7.63 12.34
C THR A 19 11.19 6.95 13.45
N SER A 20 10.48 7.72 14.29
CA SER A 20 9.69 7.15 15.39
C SER A 20 8.57 6.22 14.89
N HIS A 21 7.84 6.60 13.83
CA HIS A 21 6.80 5.79 13.23
C HIS A 21 7.37 4.52 12.56
N VAL A 22 8.43 4.67 11.76
CA VAL A 22 9.04 3.55 11.05
C VAL A 22 9.66 2.53 12.01
N GLU A 23 10.41 2.98 13.02
CA GLU A 23 11.03 2.08 14.00
C GLU A 23 9.97 1.35 14.83
N THR A 24 8.85 2.00 15.17
CA THR A 24 7.74 1.34 15.86
C THR A 24 7.20 0.15 15.06
N VAL A 25 6.99 0.35 13.75
CA VAL A 25 6.53 -0.74 12.86
C VAL A 25 7.58 -1.82 12.74
N TYR A 26 8.83 -1.47 12.41
CA TYR A 26 9.89 -2.45 12.16
C TYR A 26 10.22 -3.29 13.39
N ASN A 27 10.31 -2.68 14.57
CA ASN A 27 10.57 -3.41 15.81
C ASN A 27 9.44 -4.41 16.10
N LYS A 28 8.18 -4.00 15.91
CA LYS A 28 7.04 -4.89 16.13
C LYS A 28 6.97 -6.02 15.11
N VAL A 29 7.19 -5.73 13.83
CA VAL A 29 7.28 -6.74 12.77
C VAL A 29 8.39 -7.76 13.05
N ALA A 30 9.56 -7.31 13.50
CA ALA A 30 10.67 -8.20 13.85
C ALA A 30 10.30 -9.20 14.96
N GLU A 31 9.52 -8.78 15.97
CA GLU A 31 9.01 -9.68 17.00
C GLU A 31 7.94 -10.65 16.47
N ILE A 32 7.01 -10.18 15.64
CA ILE A 32 5.97 -11.01 15.02
C ILE A 32 6.59 -12.16 14.22
N LEU A 33 7.59 -11.83 13.38
CA LEU A 33 8.24 -12.79 12.49
C LEU A 33 9.12 -13.83 13.20
N LYS A 34 9.32 -13.73 14.52
CA LYS A 34 9.90 -14.83 15.31
C LYS A 34 8.94 -15.99 15.50
N THR A 35 7.63 -15.76 15.31
CA THR A 35 6.58 -16.73 15.64
C THR A 35 5.55 -16.93 14.53
N LYS A 36 5.49 -16.02 13.54
CA LYS A 36 4.57 -16.08 12.41
C LYS A 36 5.32 -16.05 11.08
N GLU A 37 4.81 -16.80 10.12
CA GLU A 37 5.21 -16.72 8.72
C GLU A 37 4.74 -15.41 8.08
N ARG A 38 5.37 -15.03 6.97
CA ARG A 38 4.99 -13.86 6.19
C ARG A 38 3.70 -14.15 5.40
N PRO A 39 2.62 -13.36 5.56
CA PRO A 39 1.46 -13.47 4.68
C PRO A 39 1.85 -13.14 3.23
N THR A 40 1.33 -13.93 2.29
CA THR A 40 1.52 -13.68 0.86
C THR A 40 0.60 -12.55 0.39
N VAL A 41 1.14 -11.68 -0.46
CA VAL A 41 0.38 -10.55 -1.00
C VAL A 41 0.50 -10.51 -2.51
N TYR A 42 -0.62 -10.22 -3.17
CA TYR A 42 -0.63 -9.73 -4.54
C TYR A 42 -0.78 -8.22 -4.53
N ILE A 43 0.14 -7.53 -5.19
CA ILE A 43 0.15 -6.07 -5.29
C ILE A 43 -0.05 -5.68 -6.75
N GLU A 44 -0.94 -4.74 -7.03
CA GLU A 44 -1.15 -4.25 -8.40
C GLU A 44 -1.27 -2.72 -8.47
N GLY A 45 -0.50 -2.13 -9.38
CA GLY A 45 -0.74 -0.78 -9.88
C GLY A 45 -2.02 -0.69 -10.68
N ALA A 46 -3.14 -0.32 -10.07
CA ALA A 46 -4.44 -0.26 -10.73
C ALA A 46 -4.64 1.00 -11.60
N TYR A 47 -3.61 1.38 -12.37
CA TYR A 47 -3.59 2.53 -13.29
C TYR A 47 -4.15 2.23 -14.68
N LYS A 48 -4.44 0.97 -14.96
CA LYS A 48 -5.09 0.50 -16.18
C LYS A 48 -6.59 0.27 -15.93
N SER A 49 -7.28 -0.42 -16.83
CA SER A 49 -8.65 -0.87 -16.58
C SER A 49 -8.68 -2.28 -15.97
N PRO A 50 -9.81 -2.76 -15.43
CA PRO A 50 -9.94 -4.10 -14.90
C PRO A 50 -9.51 -5.21 -15.87
N GLU A 51 -9.64 -4.98 -17.17
CA GLU A 51 -9.31 -5.96 -18.21
C GLU A 51 -7.80 -6.12 -18.45
N GLU A 52 -6.97 -5.16 -18.01
CA GLU A 52 -5.53 -5.17 -18.23
C GLU A 52 -4.78 -5.04 -16.90
N TYR A 53 -3.96 -6.04 -16.57
CA TYR A 53 -3.25 -6.07 -15.30
C TYR A 53 -2.15 -5.00 -15.27
N GLY A 54 -2.09 -4.28 -14.17
CA GLY A 54 -1.03 -3.33 -13.88
C GLY A 54 0.24 -3.99 -13.37
N ASN A 55 1.25 -3.17 -13.10
CA ASN A 55 2.51 -3.65 -12.54
C ASN A 55 2.32 -4.24 -11.13
N SER A 56 2.96 -5.38 -10.91
CA SER A 56 3.31 -5.92 -9.61
C SER A 56 4.81 -5.77 -9.36
N TYR A 57 5.26 -6.12 -8.16
CA TYR A 57 6.58 -5.74 -7.65
C TYR A 57 7.18 -6.84 -6.77
N PRO A 58 8.41 -7.33 -7.03
CA PRO A 58 9.10 -8.29 -6.18
C PRO A 58 9.51 -7.69 -4.83
N ASN A 59 9.90 -8.53 -3.87
CA ASN A 59 10.26 -8.16 -2.50
C ASN A 59 11.44 -7.17 -2.38
N ASP A 60 12.21 -6.95 -3.44
CA ASP A 60 13.35 -6.04 -3.45
C ASP A 60 13.03 -4.71 -4.16
N PHE A 61 11.78 -4.50 -4.61
CA PHE A 61 11.44 -3.35 -5.43
C PHE A 61 10.11 -2.68 -5.04
N MET A 62 10.15 -1.35 -4.91
CA MET A 62 8.98 -0.48 -4.79
C MET A 62 7.94 -0.99 -3.78
N TRP A 63 6.65 -1.09 -4.13
CA TRP A 63 5.60 -1.57 -3.23
C TRP A 63 5.84 -3.00 -2.70
N GLY A 64 6.50 -3.85 -3.47
CA GLY A 64 6.90 -5.19 -3.02
C GLY A 64 7.94 -5.12 -1.91
N GLY A 65 8.93 -4.25 -2.06
CA GLY A 65 9.90 -3.93 -1.01
C GLY A 65 9.27 -3.33 0.25
N MET A 66 8.32 -2.41 0.10
CA MET A 66 7.60 -1.85 1.25
C MET A 66 6.82 -2.93 2.00
N CYS A 67 6.08 -3.79 1.28
CA CYS A 67 5.34 -4.90 1.89
C CYS A 67 6.30 -5.89 2.58
N TYR A 68 7.44 -6.18 1.95
CA TYR A 68 8.45 -7.05 2.54
C TYR A 68 9.05 -6.48 3.82
N ASN A 69 9.32 -5.18 3.87
CA ASN A 69 9.83 -4.52 5.08
C ASN A 69 8.85 -4.56 6.25
N VAL A 70 7.55 -4.62 5.98
CA VAL A 70 6.51 -4.75 7.03
C VAL A 70 6.05 -6.19 7.26
N GLY A 71 6.77 -7.17 6.73
CA GLY A 71 6.59 -8.59 7.04
C GLY A 71 5.69 -9.37 6.10
N ALA A 72 5.29 -8.82 4.96
CA ALA A 72 4.62 -9.57 3.90
C ALA A 72 5.62 -10.29 2.97
N TYR A 73 5.10 -11.13 2.08
CA TYR A 73 5.82 -11.72 0.95
C TYR A 73 5.07 -11.46 -0.35
N SER A 74 5.66 -10.70 -1.28
CA SER A 74 5.05 -10.46 -2.59
C SER A 74 5.22 -11.68 -3.48
N ILE A 75 4.08 -12.23 -3.97
CA ILE A 75 4.09 -13.37 -4.90
C ILE A 75 4.79 -13.02 -6.22
N ALA A 76 4.90 -11.74 -6.56
CA ALA A 76 5.62 -11.32 -7.77
C ALA A 76 7.11 -11.69 -7.75
N THR A 77 7.67 -11.93 -6.57
CA THR A 77 9.08 -12.31 -6.38
C THR A 77 9.45 -13.61 -7.09
N ASP A 78 8.49 -14.54 -7.22
CA ASP A 78 8.77 -15.86 -7.80
C ASP A 78 8.81 -15.86 -9.34
N VAL A 79 8.29 -14.79 -9.96
CA VAL A 79 8.07 -14.74 -11.42
C VAL A 79 8.64 -13.52 -12.10
N LEU A 80 8.82 -12.41 -11.39
CA LEU A 80 9.48 -11.21 -11.90
C LEU A 80 10.98 -11.26 -11.61
N LYS A 81 11.73 -10.51 -12.42
CA LYS A 81 13.15 -10.29 -12.16
C LYS A 81 13.32 -9.37 -10.95
N GLU A 82 14.43 -9.54 -10.24
CA GLU A 82 14.87 -8.60 -9.19
C GLU A 82 14.82 -7.15 -9.70
N SER A 83 14.43 -6.23 -8.82
CA SER A 83 14.42 -4.79 -9.08
C SER A 83 13.63 -4.39 -10.34
N SER A 84 12.55 -5.11 -10.64
CA SER A 84 11.71 -4.86 -11.83
C SER A 84 10.25 -4.66 -11.48
N ALA A 85 9.49 -4.10 -12.43
CA ALA A 85 8.05 -3.98 -12.35
C ALA A 85 7.43 -4.62 -13.59
N GLY A 86 6.37 -5.40 -13.40
CA GLY A 86 5.69 -6.08 -14.50
C GLY A 86 4.34 -6.63 -14.06
N ALA A 87 3.40 -6.73 -15.01
CA ALA A 87 2.14 -7.40 -14.74
C ALA A 87 2.37 -8.90 -14.51
N LEU A 88 1.59 -9.48 -13.59
CA LEU A 88 1.57 -10.92 -13.40
C LEU A 88 0.51 -11.53 -14.32
N GLU A 89 0.76 -12.75 -14.78
CA GLU A 89 -0.22 -13.52 -15.53
C GLU A 89 -1.44 -13.83 -14.64
N ALA A 90 -2.65 -13.71 -15.19
CA ALA A 90 -3.89 -13.90 -14.43
C ALA A 90 -3.97 -15.30 -13.79
N GLU A 91 -3.57 -16.33 -14.53
CA GLU A 91 -3.53 -17.72 -14.07
C GLU A 91 -2.53 -17.92 -12.92
N TYR A 92 -1.42 -17.19 -12.94
CA TYR A 92 -0.45 -17.20 -11.84
C TYR A 92 -1.04 -16.58 -10.57
N VAL A 93 -1.73 -15.43 -10.67
CA VAL A 93 -2.41 -14.84 -9.51
C VAL A 93 -3.46 -15.79 -8.93
N LEU A 94 -4.25 -16.45 -9.78
CA LEU A 94 -5.28 -17.41 -9.35
C LEU A 94 -4.70 -18.65 -8.67
N SER A 95 -3.66 -19.23 -9.26
CA SER A 95 -3.02 -20.44 -8.73
C SER A 95 -2.17 -20.20 -7.48
N SER A 96 -1.59 -19.01 -7.33
CA SER A 96 -0.88 -18.61 -6.12
C SER A 96 -1.79 -18.34 -4.93
N ASN A 97 -3.07 -17.98 -5.17
CA ASN A 97 -4.09 -17.73 -4.15
C ASN A 97 -3.57 -16.90 -2.94
N PRO A 98 -3.16 -15.65 -3.16
CA PRO A 98 -2.50 -14.83 -2.13
C PRO A 98 -3.42 -14.59 -0.93
N ASP A 99 -2.84 -14.49 0.26
CA ASP A 99 -3.58 -14.21 1.50
C ASP A 99 -4.26 -12.85 1.47
N LYS A 100 -3.65 -11.86 0.77
CA LYS A 100 -4.16 -10.49 0.65
C LYS A 100 -3.96 -9.93 -0.76
N ILE A 101 -4.91 -9.09 -1.19
CA ILE A 101 -4.83 -8.32 -2.43
C ILE A 101 -4.70 -6.84 -2.08
N ILE A 102 -3.67 -6.18 -2.61
CA ILE A 102 -3.40 -4.76 -2.40
C ILE A 102 -3.35 -4.07 -3.75
N PHE A 103 -4.38 -3.28 -4.06
CA PHE A 103 -4.33 -2.36 -5.18
C PHE A 103 -3.68 -1.04 -4.78
N THR A 104 -2.94 -0.45 -5.70
CA THR A 104 -2.49 0.93 -5.57
C THR A 104 -3.28 1.79 -6.55
N GLY A 105 -4.02 2.77 -6.01
CA GLY A 105 -4.88 3.68 -6.76
C GLY A 105 -4.35 5.11 -6.80
N SER A 106 -4.77 5.95 -7.74
CA SER A 106 -4.30 7.34 -7.83
C SER A 106 -5.23 8.20 -8.68
N TYR A 107 -4.81 9.43 -8.95
CA TYR A 107 -5.46 10.31 -9.92
C TYR A 107 -4.92 10.06 -11.34
N TRP A 108 -5.51 9.08 -12.05
CA TRP A 108 -5.24 8.82 -13.47
C TRP A 108 -6.45 9.18 -14.35
N PRO A 109 -6.68 10.47 -14.67
CA PRO A 109 -7.89 10.91 -15.37
C PRO A 109 -8.01 10.38 -16.81
N ALA A 110 -6.88 10.03 -17.45
CA ALA A 110 -6.88 9.42 -18.78
C ALA A 110 -7.32 7.94 -18.77
N ALA A 111 -7.39 7.31 -17.60
CA ALA A 111 -7.81 5.93 -17.41
C ALA A 111 -9.05 5.91 -16.49
N PRO A 112 -10.27 6.14 -17.01
CA PRO A 112 -11.47 6.34 -16.18
C PRO A 112 -11.89 5.10 -15.38
N LYS A 113 -11.42 3.91 -15.77
CA LYS A 113 -11.64 2.66 -15.05
C LYS A 113 -10.51 2.30 -14.06
N SER A 114 -9.47 3.13 -13.95
CA SER A 114 -8.41 2.95 -12.96
C SER A 114 -8.93 3.24 -11.55
N ILE A 115 -8.36 2.61 -10.53
CA ILE A 115 -8.79 2.84 -9.15
C ILE A 115 -8.42 4.27 -8.73
N ARG A 116 -9.44 5.06 -8.41
CA ARG A 116 -9.29 6.45 -7.99
C ARG A 116 -9.01 6.53 -6.50
N MET A 117 -7.94 7.24 -6.13
CA MET A 117 -7.58 7.59 -4.76
C MET A 117 -7.09 9.04 -4.70
N GLY A 118 -6.89 9.57 -3.49
CA GLY A 118 -6.30 10.87 -3.21
C GLY A 118 -7.35 11.95 -2.93
N PHE A 119 -6.96 13.22 -3.05
CA PHE A 119 -7.77 14.39 -2.68
C PHE A 119 -9.17 14.44 -3.32
N GLN A 120 -9.32 13.89 -4.53
CA GLN A 120 -10.58 13.91 -5.29
C GLN A 120 -11.28 12.55 -5.32
N ALA A 121 -10.98 11.67 -4.37
CA ALA A 121 -11.59 10.35 -4.25
C ALA A 121 -12.56 10.29 -3.06
N SER A 122 -13.61 9.49 -3.22
CA SER A 122 -14.53 9.08 -2.15
C SER A 122 -14.55 7.57 -2.05
N GLU A 123 -14.90 7.05 -0.87
CA GLU A 123 -15.01 5.60 -0.66
C GLU A 123 -16.01 4.95 -1.62
N GLU A 124 -17.15 5.59 -1.87
CA GLU A 124 -18.18 5.12 -2.80
C GLU A 124 -17.61 4.93 -4.22
N GLN A 125 -16.97 5.97 -4.78
CA GLN A 125 -16.38 5.90 -6.12
C GLN A 125 -15.29 4.83 -6.19
N THR A 126 -14.43 4.77 -5.18
CA THR A 126 -13.34 3.79 -5.13
C THR A 126 -13.87 2.36 -5.05
N ARG A 127 -14.93 2.10 -4.27
CA ARG A 127 -15.61 0.80 -4.19
C ARG A 127 -16.22 0.39 -5.53
N GLU A 128 -16.90 1.28 -6.23
CA GLU A 128 -17.46 1.02 -7.56
C GLU A 128 -16.39 0.63 -8.59
N LEU A 129 -15.22 1.28 -8.53
CA LEU A 129 -14.11 0.97 -9.43
C LEU A 129 -13.51 -0.41 -9.11
N ILE A 130 -13.29 -0.73 -7.83
CA ILE A 130 -12.72 -2.02 -7.40
C ILE A 130 -13.62 -3.19 -7.74
N SER A 131 -14.95 -3.06 -7.62
CA SER A 131 -15.85 -4.17 -7.89
C SER A 131 -15.65 -4.75 -9.30
N ALA A 132 -15.34 -3.88 -10.27
CA ALA A 132 -15.02 -4.31 -11.62
C ALA A 132 -13.70 -5.09 -11.73
N TYR A 133 -12.70 -4.81 -10.88
CA TYR A 133 -11.47 -5.62 -10.77
C TYR A 133 -11.77 -6.99 -10.15
N LEU A 134 -12.64 -7.05 -9.16
CA LEU A 134 -13.01 -8.31 -8.50
C LEU A 134 -13.88 -9.23 -9.38
N ASP A 135 -14.46 -8.68 -10.44
CA ASP A 135 -15.20 -9.42 -11.46
C ASP A 135 -14.31 -10.04 -12.56
N ARG A 136 -12.98 -9.91 -12.45
CA ARG A 136 -12.04 -10.64 -13.31
C ARG A 136 -12.33 -12.15 -13.24
N PRO A 137 -12.20 -12.88 -14.37
CA PRO A 137 -12.43 -14.32 -14.39
C PRO A 137 -11.66 -15.05 -13.28
N GLY A 138 -12.37 -15.83 -12.47
CA GLY A 138 -11.80 -16.60 -11.36
C GLY A 138 -11.55 -15.83 -10.06
N TRP A 139 -11.57 -14.49 -10.05
CA TRP A 139 -11.20 -13.71 -8.86
C TRP A 139 -12.14 -13.89 -7.68
N ARG A 140 -13.44 -14.10 -7.94
CA ARG A 140 -14.42 -14.41 -6.88
C ARG A 140 -14.12 -15.74 -6.17
N GLU A 141 -13.24 -16.57 -6.71
CA GLU A 141 -12.81 -17.82 -6.09
C GLU A 141 -11.60 -17.66 -5.17
N LEU A 142 -10.85 -16.55 -5.26
CA LEU A 142 -9.72 -16.26 -4.39
C LEU A 142 -10.16 -16.12 -2.93
N ASP A 143 -9.40 -16.71 -2.02
CA ASP A 143 -9.72 -16.65 -0.59
C ASP A 143 -9.65 -15.22 -0.06
N ALA A 144 -8.70 -14.41 -0.54
CA ALA A 144 -8.63 -12.99 -0.21
C ALA A 144 -9.91 -12.23 -0.60
N VAL A 145 -10.55 -12.56 -1.72
CA VAL A 145 -11.80 -11.92 -2.14
C VAL A 145 -12.97 -12.41 -1.30
N LYS A 146 -13.07 -13.72 -1.06
CA LYS A 146 -14.13 -14.33 -0.23
C LYS A 146 -14.12 -13.81 1.21
N ASN A 147 -12.94 -13.57 1.75
CA ASN A 147 -12.74 -13.15 3.15
C ASN A 147 -12.65 -11.62 3.32
N GLY A 148 -12.77 -10.85 2.23
CA GLY A 148 -12.67 -9.39 2.28
C GLY A 148 -11.25 -8.88 2.58
N GLU A 149 -10.21 -9.64 2.28
CA GLU A 149 -8.80 -9.25 2.38
C GLU A 149 -8.32 -8.52 1.12
N VAL A 150 -9.13 -7.54 0.69
CA VAL A 150 -8.87 -6.67 -0.47
C VAL A 150 -8.69 -5.24 0.02
N TYR A 151 -7.56 -4.63 -0.33
CA TYR A 151 -7.13 -3.35 0.18
C TYR A 151 -6.73 -2.42 -0.95
N VAL A 152 -6.87 -1.11 -0.72
CA VAL A 152 -6.41 -0.07 -1.63
C VAL A 152 -5.59 0.96 -0.87
N VAL A 153 -4.42 1.27 -1.41
CA VAL A 153 -3.56 2.35 -0.94
C VAL A 153 -3.32 3.35 -2.06
N HIS A 154 -3.13 4.63 -1.75
CA HIS A 154 -2.76 5.60 -2.77
C HIS A 154 -1.37 5.25 -3.36
N HIS A 155 -1.15 5.43 -4.66
CA HIS A 155 0.07 4.96 -5.33
C HIS A 155 1.28 5.86 -5.05
N SER A 156 1.07 7.18 -4.97
CA SER A 156 2.19 8.12 -4.81
C SER A 156 2.78 8.14 -3.40
N ILE A 157 2.04 7.66 -2.39
CA ILE A 157 2.47 7.74 -0.98
C ILE A 157 3.53 6.69 -0.60
N GLY A 158 3.98 5.86 -1.53
CA GLY A 158 5.02 4.86 -1.30
C GLY A 158 6.45 5.35 -1.55
N ARG A 159 6.65 6.66 -1.74
CA ARG A 159 7.97 7.27 -2.03
C ARG A 159 8.02 8.78 -1.72
N GLU A 160 7.38 9.16 -0.62
CA GLU A 160 7.22 10.56 -0.19
C GLU A 160 7.71 10.72 1.24
N MET A 161 7.97 11.96 1.68
CA MET A 161 8.46 12.23 3.05
C MET A 161 7.48 11.81 4.17
N PHE A 162 6.24 11.49 3.82
CA PHE A 162 5.20 10.98 4.71
C PHE A 162 4.89 9.50 4.51
N ASP A 163 5.74 8.75 3.80
CA ASP A 163 5.51 7.32 3.51
C ASP A 163 5.60 6.42 4.75
N CYS A 164 6.02 6.95 5.91
CA CYS A 164 5.87 6.28 7.20
C CYS A 164 4.40 5.88 7.48
N ALA A 165 3.43 6.74 7.14
CA ALA A 165 2.01 6.39 7.21
C ALA A 165 1.64 5.24 6.25
N SER A 166 2.30 5.12 5.11
CA SER A 166 2.11 3.98 4.19
C SER A 166 2.67 2.69 4.77
N MET A 167 3.82 2.74 5.43
CA MET A 167 4.38 1.57 6.14
C MET A 167 3.45 1.12 7.26
N GLU A 168 2.91 2.06 8.02
CA GLU A 168 1.89 1.79 9.03
C GLU A 168 0.64 1.12 8.44
N ALA A 169 0.11 1.66 7.34
CA ALA A 169 -1.06 1.07 6.65
C ALA A 169 -0.78 -0.34 6.17
N LEU A 170 0.38 -0.58 5.54
CA LEU A 170 0.76 -1.91 5.06
C LEU A 170 0.96 -2.87 6.24
N ALA A 171 1.60 -2.45 7.34
CA ALA A 171 1.77 -3.29 8.52
C ALA A 171 0.43 -3.71 9.12
N LYS A 172 -0.54 -2.78 9.17
CA LYS A 172 -1.92 -3.07 9.60
C LYS A 172 -2.67 -3.98 8.63
N ILE A 173 -2.43 -3.86 7.33
CA ILE A 173 -3.00 -4.78 6.34
C ILE A 173 -2.44 -6.20 6.56
N VAL A 174 -1.13 -6.32 6.74
CA VAL A 174 -0.42 -7.61 6.85
C VAL A 174 -0.75 -8.31 8.19
N PHE A 175 -0.77 -7.56 9.30
CA PHE A 175 -0.98 -8.06 10.65
C PHE A 175 -2.06 -7.23 11.38
N PRO A 176 -3.35 -7.39 11.01
CA PRO A 176 -4.43 -6.51 11.48
C PRO A 176 -4.68 -6.57 12.98
N ASP A 177 -4.51 -7.74 13.60
CA ASP A 177 -4.71 -7.92 15.04
C ASP A 177 -3.56 -7.28 15.83
N GLU A 178 -2.32 -7.46 15.37
CA GLU A 178 -1.16 -6.89 16.02
C GLU A 178 -1.09 -5.37 15.87
N PHE A 179 -1.58 -4.81 14.77
CA PHE A 179 -1.62 -3.36 14.54
C PHE A 179 -3.05 -2.79 14.65
N ALA A 180 -3.89 -3.41 15.48
CA ALA A 180 -5.28 -2.97 15.69
C ALA A 180 -5.37 -1.51 16.16
N ASP A 181 -4.43 -1.06 17.00
CA ASP A 181 -4.40 0.30 17.57
C ASP A 181 -3.87 1.37 16.60
N LEU A 182 -3.23 0.96 15.50
CA LEU A 182 -2.55 1.87 14.60
C LEU A 182 -3.55 2.57 13.67
N ASP A 183 -3.47 3.89 13.52
CA ASP A 183 -4.29 4.69 12.59
C ASP A 183 -3.41 5.43 11.58
N PRO A 184 -3.17 4.84 10.39
CA PRO A 184 -2.32 5.45 9.37
C PRO A 184 -2.90 6.76 8.83
N THR A 185 -4.23 6.92 8.87
CA THR A 185 -4.88 8.15 8.41
C THR A 185 -4.67 9.27 9.41
N ALA A 186 -4.65 8.97 10.71
CA ALA A 186 -4.28 9.93 11.74
C ALA A 186 -2.82 10.36 11.61
N THR A 187 -1.89 9.44 11.40
CA THR A 187 -0.47 9.75 11.16
C THR A 187 -0.29 10.64 9.93
N LEU A 188 -0.95 10.31 8.81
CA LEU A 188 -0.90 11.15 7.60
C LEU A 188 -1.49 12.54 7.86
N ARG A 189 -2.58 12.63 8.64
CA ARG A 189 -3.20 13.92 9.01
C ARG A 189 -2.28 14.75 9.89
N GLU A 190 -1.61 14.13 10.86
CA GLU A 190 -0.62 14.79 11.70
C GLU A 190 0.53 15.34 10.87
N TYR A 191 1.05 14.56 9.92
CA TYR A 191 2.08 15.04 9.00
C TYR A 191 1.63 16.30 8.26
N TYR A 192 0.41 16.29 7.70
CA TYR A 192 -0.12 17.43 6.97
C TYR A 192 -0.25 18.66 7.86
N ASN A 193 -0.86 18.52 9.03
CA ASN A 193 -1.06 19.62 9.98
C ASN A 193 0.27 20.19 10.49
N THR A 194 1.25 19.33 10.71
CA THR A 194 2.53 19.73 11.27
C THR A 194 3.44 20.32 10.21
N PHE A 195 3.54 19.70 9.02
CA PHE A 195 4.58 19.99 8.02
C PHE A 195 4.12 20.72 6.76
N LEU A 196 2.82 20.70 6.42
CA LEU A 196 2.31 21.23 5.15
C LEU A 196 1.38 22.43 5.36
N PRO A 197 1.30 23.36 4.37
CA PRO A 197 0.44 24.53 4.47
C PRO A 197 -1.00 24.28 3.97
N TYR A 198 -1.43 23.03 3.84
CA TYR A 198 -2.75 22.63 3.35
C TYR A 198 -3.26 21.40 4.09
N ASP A 199 -4.59 21.31 4.22
CA ASP A 199 -5.25 20.24 4.97
C ASP A 199 -5.29 18.92 4.18
N LEU A 200 -5.20 17.80 4.90
CA LEU A 200 -5.44 16.49 4.34
C LEU A 200 -6.93 16.31 4.00
N ALA A 201 -7.23 15.92 2.76
CA ALA A 201 -8.57 15.57 2.30
C ALA A 201 -8.55 14.36 1.38
N GLY A 202 -9.74 13.82 1.07
CA GLY A 202 -9.92 12.67 0.18
C GLY A 202 -9.65 11.32 0.83
N LEU A 203 -9.33 10.31 0.02
CA LEU A 203 -9.18 8.91 0.44
C LEU A 203 -7.78 8.37 0.12
N TRP A 204 -7.08 7.87 1.14
CA TRP A 204 -5.67 7.47 1.02
C TRP A 204 -5.43 5.98 1.27
N TYR A 205 -6.26 5.38 2.11
CA TYR A 205 -6.27 3.95 2.44
C TYR A 205 -7.73 3.48 2.53
N MET A 206 -8.00 2.25 2.08
CA MET A 206 -9.33 1.66 2.14
C MET A 206 -9.25 0.13 2.23
N LYS A 207 -10.13 -0.49 3.02
CA LYS A 207 -10.45 -1.92 2.93
C LYS A 207 -11.76 -2.05 2.16
N TYR A 208 -11.76 -2.84 1.09
CA TYR A 208 -12.96 -3.13 0.29
C TYR A 208 -13.86 -4.13 1.02
#